data_AF-A0A2E5VT31-F1
#
_entry.id   AF-A0A2E5VT31-F1
#
_cell.length_a   1.000
_cell.length_b   1.000
_cell.length_c   1.000
_cell.angle_alpha   90.00
_cell.angle_beta   90.00
_cell.angle_gamma   90.00
#
_symmetry.space_group_name_H-M   'P 1'
#
loop_
_entity.id
_entity.type
_entity.pdbx_description
1 polymer ?
#
loop_
_entity_poly.entity_id
_entity_poly.type
_entity_poly.pdbx_seq_one_letter_code
_entity_poly.pdbx_strand_id
1 'polypeptide(L)'
;MASHWVLALEQSQNLEVTQGSIAATATALKNGADLRLFMDAHTYEETLYFQQTYAGEGDAFAGLMTHHHSYVHRESLTDEPYFSLFKYDVSGSFSLLKWMLDNRVFDDSQAYPYGVYRWYVYDRWRVVYEHDAEGNCLTGDLDALKESIREGRSLKVGVKQLFGIQDDDPSGPQHISFFNIMQPLIKNGNAGANCDFILSSAPCWPFSWEDGLTLGVVWPWTSGEMTCNLVKPGHLPFRRTTVRRAMQWLVAEDA
;
A
#
# COMPACT_ATOMS: atom_id res chain seq x y z
N MET A 1 25.57 -13.23 5.81
CA MET A 1 24.44 -12.84 6.67
C MET A 1 23.18 -13.34 5.98
N ALA A 2 22.29 -14.04 6.69
CA ALA A 2 21.05 -14.51 6.10
C ALA A 2 20.16 -13.29 5.80
N SER A 3 19.45 -13.31 4.65
CA SER A 3 18.45 -12.28 4.34
C SER A 3 17.30 -12.38 5.34
N HIS A 4 16.82 -11.25 5.87
CA HIS A 4 15.61 -11.20 6.69
C HIS A 4 14.32 -11.35 5.87
N TRP A 5 14.43 -11.29 4.53
CA TRP A 5 13.32 -11.52 3.61
C TRP A 5 13.10 -13.03 3.42
N VAL A 6 11.86 -13.47 3.66
CA VAL A 6 11.43 -14.86 3.52
C VAL A 6 10.60 -15.01 2.26
N LEU A 7 10.90 -16.01 1.43
CA LEU A 7 10.06 -16.39 0.30
C LEU A 7 8.75 -17.00 0.84
N ALA A 8 7.67 -16.23 0.80
CA ALA A 8 6.37 -16.62 1.35
C ALA A 8 5.48 -17.34 0.34
N LEU A 9 5.65 -17.02 -0.95
CA LEU A 9 4.91 -17.60 -2.06
C LEU A 9 5.77 -17.57 -3.33
N GLU A 10 5.85 -18.69 -4.02
CA GLU A 10 6.32 -18.78 -5.40
C GLU A 10 5.20 -19.33 -6.29
N GLN A 11 4.99 -18.69 -7.44
CA GLN A 11 4.09 -19.16 -8.48
C GLN A 11 4.86 -19.33 -9.79
N SER A 12 4.54 -20.39 -10.54
CA SER A 12 5.02 -20.58 -11.92
C SER A 12 4.36 -19.61 -12.90
N GLN A 13 4.80 -19.61 -14.16
CA GLN A 13 4.15 -18.86 -15.24
C GLN A 13 2.66 -19.16 -15.41
N ASN A 14 2.22 -20.38 -15.06
CA ASN A 14 0.80 -20.78 -15.09
C ASN A 14 0.06 -20.46 -13.78
N LEU A 15 0.68 -19.67 -12.90
CA LEU A 15 0.18 -19.25 -11.58
C LEU A 15 0.00 -20.38 -10.56
N GLU A 16 0.44 -21.59 -10.89
CA GLU A 16 0.50 -22.71 -9.95
C GLU A 16 1.50 -22.42 -8.84
N VAL A 17 1.10 -22.61 -7.59
CA VAL A 17 1.95 -22.44 -6.42
C VAL A 17 3.02 -23.55 -6.39
N THR A 18 4.28 -23.17 -6.48
CA THR A 18 5.43 -24.11 -6.43
C THR A 18 6.07 -24.14 -5.04
N GLN A 19 5.95 -23.06 -4.25
CA GLN A 19 6.44 -22.97 -2.88
C GLN A 19 5.59 -22.02 -2.05
N GLY A 20 5.46 -22.30 -0.75
CA GLY A 20 4.74 -21.42 0.18
C GLY A 20 3.22 -21.43 -0.01
N SER A 21 2.53 -20.34 0.32
CA SER A 21 1.09 -20.23 0.08
C SER A 21 0.60 -18.78 0.02
N ILE A 22 -0.49 -18.58 -0.74
CA ILE A 22 -1.23 -17.31 -0.80
C ILE A 22 -1.74 -16.94 0.60
N ALA A 23 -2.33 -17.89 1.31
CA ALA A 23 -2.87 -17.71 2.67
C ALA A 23 -1.80 -17.20 3.67
N ALA A 24 -0.65 -17.86 3.75
CA ALA A 24 0.42 -17.43 4.66
C ALA A 24 0.96 -16.04 4.32
N THR A 25 1.08 -15.73 3.02
CA THR A 25 1.49 -14.39 2.55
C THR A 25 0.45 -13.34 2.97
N ALA A 26 -0.84 -13.62 2.75
CA ALA A 26 -1.92 -12.74 3.17
C ALA A 26 -1.95 -12.52 4.69
N THR A 27 -1.75 -13.58 5.49
CA THR A 27 -1.65 -13.46 6.95
C THR A 27 -0.49 -12.56 7.38
N ALA A 28 0.70 -12.71 6.79
CA ALA A 28 1.83 -11.84 7.10
C ALA A 28 1.52 -10.36 6.77
N LEU A 29 0.84 -10.10 5.65
CA LEU A 29 0.45 -8.74 5.28
C LEU A 29 -0.66 -8.16 6.15
N LYS A 30 -1.60 -8.98 6.65
CA LYS A 30 -2.59 -8.54 7.66
C LYS A 30 -1.91 -8.07 8.96
N ASN A 31 -0.75 -8.62 9.28
CA ASN A 31 0.05 -8.21 10.43
C ASN A 31 0.99 -7.02 10.12
N GLY A 32 0.99 -6.53 8.88
CA GLY A 32 1.77 -5.36 8.48
C GLY A 32 3.17 -5.67 7.97
N ALA A 33 3.48 -6.92 7.59
CA ALA A 33 4.76 -7.25 6.96
C ALA A 33 5.04 -6.41 5.72
N ASP A 34 6.32 -6.16 5.42
CA ASP A 34 6.72 -5.56 4.15
C ASP A 34 6.59 -6.60 3.02
N LEU A 35 6.26 -6.16 1.80
CA LEU A 35 6.10 -7.03 0.63
C LEU A 35 7.08 -6.64 -0.48
N ARG A 36 7.63 -7.65 -1.16
CA ARG A 36 8.34 -7.50 -2.42
C ARG A 36 7.89 -8.57 -3.39
N LEU A 37 7.94 -8.25 -4.68
CA LEU A 37 7.70 -9.19 -5.76
C LEU A 37 8.92 -9.21 -6.68
N PHE A 38 9.58 -10.35 -6.76
CA PHE A 38 10.57 -10.62 -7.80
C PHE A 38 9.91 -11.33 -8.97
N MET A 39 10.26 -10.92 -10.19
CA MET A 39 9.78 -11.52 -11.43
C MET A 39 10.93 -11.71 -12.41
N ASP A 40 10.85 -12.80 -13.17
CA ASP A 40 11.79 -13.14 -14.24
C ASP A 40 11.06 -13.04 -15.59
N ALA A 41 11.34 -11.99 -16.37
CA ALA A 41 10.87 -11.82 -17.73
C ALA A 41 11.93 -12.32 -18.72
N HIS A 42 11.50 -12.66 -19.93
CA HIS A 42 12.39 -13.14 -20.99
C HIS A 42 13.61 -12.26 -21.28
N THR A 43 13.53 -10.96 -21.00
CA THR A 43 14.58 -9.98 -21.32
C THR A 43 15.14 -9.24 -20.12
N TYR A 44 14.55 -9.39 -18.92
CA TYR A 44 15.01 -8.73 -17.70
C TYR A 44 14.46 -9.42 -16.45
N GLU A 45 15.17 -9.25 -15.34
CA GLU A 45 14.71 -9.62 -14.00
C GLU A 45 14.48 -8.34 -13.20
N GLU A 46 13.43 -8.32 -12.37
CA GLU A 46 13.16 -7.16 -11.54
C GLU A 46 12.66 -7.54 -10.15
N THR A 47 12.89 -6.65 -9.19
CA THR A 47 12.27 -6.70 -7.87
C THR A 47 11.50 -5.42 -7.63
N LEU A 48 10.22 -5.59 -7.32
CA LEU A 48 9.28 -4.54 -7.01
C LEU A 48 9.24 -4.32 -5.49
N TYR A 49 9.27 -3.05 -5.10
CA TYR A 49 9.22 -2.60 -3.72
C TYR A 49 7.94 -1.80 -3.52
N PHE A 50 7.03 -2.32 -2.71
CA PHE A 50 5.74 -1.69 -2.51
C PHE A 50 5.79 -0.67 -1.37
N GLN A 51 5.40 0.59 -1.63
CA GLN A 51 5.22 1.60 -0.57
C GLN A 51 3.93 1.35 0.23
N GLN A 52 2.99 0.62 -0.36
CA GLN A 52 1.68 0.34 0.20
C GLN A 52 1.30 -1.13 -0.02
N THR A 53 0.66 -1.74 0.97
CA THR A 53 0.11 -3.10 0.86
C THR A 53 -1.34 -3.14 1.30
N TYR A 54 -2.17 -3.91 0.60
CA TYR A 54 -3.51 -4.27 1.05
C TYR A 54 -3.55 -5.72 1.51
N ALA A 55 -4.34 -5.97 2.55
CA ALA A 55 -4.84 -7.29 2.88
C ALA A 55 -6.36 -7.22 3.09
N GLY A 56 -7.10 -8.07 2.37
CA GLY A 56 -8.56 -8.13 2.37
C GLY A 56 -9.12 -9.39 3.03
N GLU A 57 -10.38 -9.69 2.71
CA GLU A 57 -11.06 -10.92 3.10
C GLU A 57 -10.37 -12.17 2.54
N GLY A 58 -10.44 -13.27 3.29
CA GLY A 58 -9.78 -14.52 2.90
C GLY A 58 -8.27 -14.35 2.72
N ASP A 59 -7.74 -14.81 1.59
CA ASP A 59 -6.31 -14.81 1.28
C ASP A 59 -5.90 -13.67 0.34
N ALA A 60 -6.76 -12.67 0.22
CA ALA A 60 -6.58 -11.64 -0.79
C ALA A 60 -5.60 -10.55 -0.33
N PHE A 61 -4.63 -10.23 -1.18
CA PHE A 61 -3.65 -9.19 -0.92
C PHE A 61 -3.17 -8.50 -2.19
N ALA A 62 -2.56 -7.33 -2.04
CA ALA A 62 -1.92 -6.63 -3.14
C ALA A 62 -0.75 -5.76 -2.66
N GLY A 63 0.24 -5.58 -3.52
CA GLY A 63 1.27 -4.56 -3.41
C GLY A 63 0.96 -3.39 -4.33
N LEU A 64 1.08 -2.17 -3.82
CA LEU A 64 0.85 -0.94 -4.58
C LEU A 64 2.10 -0.08 -4.53
N MET A 65 2.36 0.60 -5.64
CA MET A 65 3.47 1.53 -5.73
C MET A 65 3.17 2.70 -6.66
N THR A 66 3.85 3.81 -6.37
CA THR A 66 3.88 4.98 -7.25
C THR A 66 5.30 5.21 -7.73
N HIS A 67 5.48 5.36 -9.05
CA HIS A 67 6.74 5.80 -9.63
C HIS A 67 6.63 7.23 -10.14
N HIS A 68 7.65 8.02 -9.82
CA HIS A 68 7.80 9.43 -10.20
C HIS A 68 8.87 9.62 -11.28
N HIS A 69 9.55 8.55 -11.69
CA HIS A 69 10.52 8.55 -12.78
C HIS A 69 9.82 8.09 -14.06
N SER A 70 9.80 8.96 -15.05
CA SER A 70 9.25 8.65 -16.37
C SER A 70 10.21 7.76 -17.15
N TYR A 71 9.72 6.61 -17.60
CA TYR A 71 10.46 5.70 -18.48
C TYR A 71 9.90 5.77 -19.91
N VAL A 72 10.58 5.14 -20.86
CA VAL A 72 10.13 5.01 -22.25
C VAL A 72 8.69 4.49 -22.29
N HIS A 73 7.78 5.23 -22.92
CA HIS A 73 6.39 4.81 -23.16
C HIS A 73 6.24 4.50 -24.66
N ARG A 74 5.82 3.26 -24.98
CA ARG A 74 5.60 2.79 -26.37
C ARG A 74 6.82 3.00 -27.28
N GLU A 75 8.01 2.65 -26.79
CA GLU A 75 9.29 2.81 -27.52
C GLU A 75 9.65 4.27 -27.90
N SER A 76 8.85 5.24 -27.46
CA SER A 76 9.16 6.65 -27.54
C SER A 76 9.56 7.15 -26.16
N LEU A 77 10.69 7.86 -26.07
CA LEU A 77 10.97 8.70 -24.92
C LEU A 77 9.87 9.76 -24.89
N THR A 78 8.96 9.66 -23.92
CA THR A 78 8.06 10.78 -23.65
C THR A 78 8.91 11.84 -22.95
N ASP A 79 9.09 12.98 -23.60
CA ASP A 79 9.82 14.12 -23.01
C ASP A 79 9.08 14.71 -21.78
N GLU A 80 7.81 14.35 -21.61
CA GLU A 80 6.95 14.84 -20.53
C GLU A 80 6.99 13.91 -19.31
N PRO A 81 7.16 14.46 -18.09
CA PRO A 81 7.07 13.68 -16.86
C PRO A 81 5.64 13.20 -16.60
N TYR A 82 5.54 12.02 -15.99
CA TYR A 82 4.27 11.37 -15.62
C TYR A 82 4.43 10.52 -14.35
N PHE A 83 3.32 10.31 -13.65
CA PHE A 83 3.21 9.38 -12.54
C PHE A 83 2.77 8.02 -13.05
N SER A 84 3.40 6.95 -12.59
CA SER A 84 2.88 5.59 -12.78
C SER A 84 2.32 5.07 -11.47
N LEU A 85 1.09 4.57 -11.51
CA LEU A 85 0.37 4.01 -10.38
C LEU A 85 0.18 2.54 -10.67
N PHE A 86 0.77 1.68 -9.84
CA PHE A 86 0.75 0.24 -10.03
C PHE A 86 0.01 -0.47 -8.91
N LYS A 87 -0.64 -1.58 -9.27
CA LYS A 87 -1.10 -2.61 -8.34
C LYS A 87 -0.69 -3.98 -8.87
N TYR A 88 -0.14 -4.79 -7.98
CA TYR A 88 0.24 -6.17 -8.23
C TYR A 88 -0.46 -7.08 -7.23
N ASP A 89 -0.95 -8.22 -7.71
CA ASP A 89 -1.52 -9.29 -6.90
C ASP A 89 -1.20 -10.65 -7.52
N VAL A 90 -1.75 -11.73 -6.96
CA VAL A 90 -1.45 -13.12 -7.36
C VAL A 90 -2.12 -13.57 -8.66
N SER A 91 -2.83 -12.68 -9.37
CA SER A 91 -3.56 -13.00 -10.61
C SER A 91 -2.69 -13.14 -11.86
N GLY A 92 -1.39 -12.86 -11.78
CA GLY A 92 -0.50 -12.86 -12.96
C GLY A 92 -0.68 -11.66 -13.89
N SER A 93 -1.44 -10.67 -13.45
CA SER A 93 -1.63 -9.39 -14.14
C SER A 93 -1.17 -8.25 -13.25
N PHE A 94 -0.81 -7.13 -13.87
CA PHE A 94 -0.67 -5.88 -13.14
C PHE A 94 -1.64 -4.86 -13.69
N SER A 95 -2.11 -4.00 -12.78
CA SER A 95 -2.86 -2.81 -13.15
C SER A 95 -1.90 -1.63 -13.16
N LEU A 96 -1.88 -0.86 -14.26
CA LEU A 96 -1.01 0.30 -14.42
C LEU A 96 -1.77 1.48 -15.02
N LEU A 97 -1.85 2.58 -14.27
CA LEU A 97 -2.23 3.87 -14.81
C LEU A 97 -1.03 4.79 -14.91
N LYS A 98 -0.88 5.43 -16.08
CA LYS A 98 0.03 6.55 -16.29
C LYS A 98 -0.78 7.84 -16.23
N TRP A 99 -0.41 8.74 -15.33
CA TRP A 99 -1.06 10.03 -15.16
C TRP A 99 -0.09 11.17 -15.49
N MET A 100 -0.40 11.88 -16.57
CA MET A 100 0.39 12.98 -17.10
C MET A 100 0.15 14.27 -16.30
N LEU A 101 1.11 15.19 -16.32
CA LEU A 101 0.96 16.50 -15.66
C LEU A 101 -0.13 17.38 -16.26
N ASP A 102 -0.47 17.20 -17.54
CA ASP A 102 -1.60 17.88 -18.19
C ASP A 102 -2.95 17.19 -17.92
N ASN A 103 -2.97 16.26 -16.97
CA ASN A 103 -4.12 15.53 -16.48
C ASN A 103 -4.69 14.49 -17.46
N ARG A 104 -3.97 14.10 -18.52
CA ARG A 104 -4.31 12.90 -19.29
C ARG A 104 -3.98 11.63 -18.50
N VAL A 105 -4.78 10.58 -18.73
CA VAL A 105 -4.57 9.26 -18.12
C VAL A 105 -4.53 8.20 -19.20
N PHE A 106 -3.59 7.26 -19.06
CA PHE A 106 -3.49 6.08 -19.91
C PHE A 106 -3.54 4.83 -19.05
N ASP A 107 -4.47 3.93 -19.36
CA ASP A 107 -4.51 2.59 -18.80
C ASP A 107 -3.62 1.67 -19.64
N ASP A 108 -2.50 1.25 -19.06
CA ASP A 108 -1.55 0.31 -19.64
C ASP A 108 -1.59 -1.02 -18.84
N SER A 109 -2.74 -1.35 -18.22
CA SER A 109 -2.94 -2.61 -17.51
C SER A 109 -2.91 -3.80 -18.47
N GLN A 110 -2.20 -4.86 -18.10
CA GLN A 110 -2.05 -6.03 -18.96
C GLN A 110 -1.72 -7.28 -18.15
N ALA A 111 -2.07 -8.44 -18.72
CA ALA A 111 -1.44 -9.68 -18.32
C ALA A 111 0.05 -9.60 -18.68
N TYR A 112 0.91 -10.09 -17.79
CA TYR A 112 2.34 -10.12 -18.05
C TYR A 112 2.86 -11.50 -17.67
N PRO A 113 3.10 -12.40 -18.64
CA PRO A 113 3.39 -13.81 -18.38
C PRO A 113 4.85 -14.00 -17.97
N TYR A 114 5.23 -13.49 -16.81
CA TYR A 114 6.54 -13.72 -16.21
C TYR A 114 6.77 -15.21 -15.96
N GLY A 115 8.02 -15.67 -16.07
CA GLY A 115 8.39 -17.07 -15.90
C GLY A 115 8.14 -17.58 -14.47
N VAL A 116 8.40 -16.72 -13.48
CA VAL A 116 8.17 -17.00 -12.05
C VAL A 116 7.76 -15.71 -11.33
N TYR A 117 6.90 -15.85 -10.32
CA TYR A 117 6.52 -14.79 -9.39
C TYR A 117 6.95 -15.20 -7.98
N ARG A 118 7.89 -14.47 -7.38
CA ARG A 118 8.39 -14.73 -6.02
C ARG A 118 8.02 -13.59 -5.10
N TRP A 119 7.10 -13.87 -4.19
CA TRP A 119 6.65 -12.93 -3.17
C TRP A 119 7.45 -13.12 -1.89
N TYR A 120 8.18 -12.07 -1.52
CA TYR A 120 8.96 -12.04 -0.30
C TYR A 120 8.27 -11.18 0.74
N VAL A 121 8.25 -11.66 1.97
CA VAL A 121 7.76 -10.90 3.11
C VAL A 121 8.90 -10.62 4.08
N TYR A 122 8.81 -9.48 4.76
CA TYR A 122 9.63 -9.20 5.92
C TYR A 122 8.75 -8.74 7.08
N ASP A 123 8.54 -9.66 8.01
CA ASP A 123 7.73 -9.45 9.20
C ASP A 123 8.61 -8.95 10.35
N ARG A 124 8.74 -7.63 10.44
CA ARG A 124 9.53 -6.95 11.47
C ARG A 124 8.72 -5.92 12.25
N TRP A 125 7.40 -5.91 12.10
CA TRP A 125 6.57 -4.82 12.56
C TRP A 125 5.77 -5.26 13.77
N ARG A 126 5.94 -4.56 14.90
CA ARG A 126 5.12 -4.76 16.09
C ARG A 126 4.08 -3.66 16.21
N VAL A 127 2.82 -4.04 16.35
CA VAL A 127 1.75 -3.10 16.72
C VAL A 127 2.03 -2.57 18.14
N VAL A 128 2.21 -1.25 18.27
CA VAL A 128 2.45 -0.59 19.56
C VAL A 128 1.20 0.11 20.08
N TYR A 129 0.29 0.52 19.18
CA TYR A 129 -0.96 1.19 19.52
C TYR A 129 -2.02 0.95 18.45
N GLU A 130 -3.24 0.62 18.84
CA GLU A 130 -4.39 0.47 17.96
C GLU A 130 -5.59 1.22 18.53
N HIS A 131 -6.34 1.89 17.66
CA HIS A 131 -7.56 2.62 18.04
C HIS A 131 -8.69 2.43 17.03
N ASP A 132 -9.92 2.67 17.49
CA ASP A 132 -11.11 2.73 16.63
C ASP A 132 -11.19 4.05 15.82
N ALA A 133 -12.28 4.24 15.05
CA ALA A 133 -12.45 5.45 14.25
C ALA A 133 -12.68 6.71 15.10
N GLU A 134 -13.16 6.55 16.32
CA GLU A 134 -13.37 7.60 17.31
C GLU A 134 -12.08 7.97 18.05
N GLY A 135 -10.99 7.22 17.83
CA GLY A 135 -9.70 7.44 18.48
C GLY A 135 -9.60 6.82 19.88
N ASN A 136 -10.57 5.99 20.27
CA ASN A 136 -10.49 5.26 21.52
C ASN A 136 -9.47 4.13 21.36
N CYS A 137 -8.58 4.01 22.35
CA CYS A 137 -7.62 2.92 22.41
C CYS A 137 -8.34 1.56 22.44
N LEU A 138 -7.96 0.67 21.53
CA LEU A 138 -8.36 -0.73 21.52
C LEU A 138 -7.28 -1.59 22.18
N THR A 139 -6.02 -1.39 21.81
CA THR A 139 -4.87 -2.09 22.39
C THR A 139 -3.60 -1.23 22.34
N GLY A 140 -2.61 -1.59 23.16
CA GLY A 140 -1.30 -0.94 23.17
C GLY A 140 -1.25 0.35 24.01
N ASP A 141 -0.23 1.16 23.77
CA ASP A 141 0.07 2.36 24.56
C ASP A 141 0.49 3.54 23.65
N LEU A 142 -0.29 4.61 23.71
CA LEU A 142 -0.04 5.84 22.96
C LEU A 142 1.23 6.54 23.44
N ASP A 143 1.56 6.47 24.73
CA ASP A 143 2.81 7.04 25.25
C ASP A 143 4.02 6.27 24.71
N ALA A 144 3.95 4.93 24.65
CA ALA A 144 5.00 4.11 24.02
C ALA A 144 5.18 4.41 22.52
N LEU A 145 4.09 4.66 21.78
CA LEU A 145 4.17 5.13 20.39
C LEU A 145 4.88 6.49 20.30
N LYS A 146 4.53 7.44 21.18
CA LYS A 146 5.17 8.77 21.21
C LYS A 146 6.66 8.68 21.58
N GLU A 147 7.05 7.82 22.52
CA GLU A 147 8.47 7.57 22.80
C GLU A 147 9.18 6.98 21.58
N SER A 148 8.58 6.03 20.88
CA SER A 148 9.15 5.47 19.64
C SER A 148 9.42 6.55 18.59
N ILE A 149 8.54 7.55 18.47
CA ILE A 149 8.75 8.72 17.61
C ILE A 149 9.95 9.56 18.09
N ARG A 150 10.05 9.82 19.39
CA ARG A 150 11.16 10.60 20.00
C ARG A 150 12.52 9.91 19.83
N GLU A 151 12.53 8.59 19.84
CA GLU A 151 13.73 7.76 19.63
C GLU A 151 14.12 7.62 18.15
N GLY A 152 13.32 8.14 17.22
CA GLY A 152 13.61 8.05 15.78
C GLY A 152 13.40 6.65 15.21
N ARG A 153 12.54 5.82 15.82
CA ARG A 153 12.21 4.48 15.33
C ARG A 153 11.52 4.56 13.97
N SER A 154 11.69 3.53 13.13
CA SER A 154 10.89 3.39 11.91
C SER A 154 9.44 3.06 12.26
N LEU A 155 8.48 3.76 11.65
CA LEU A 155 7.05 3.56 11.88
C LEU A 155 6.30 3.21 10.59
N LYS A 156 5.18 2.53 10.77
CA LYS A 156 4.20 2.19 9.74
C LYS A 156 2.80 2.36 10.34
N VAL A 157 1.82 2.67 9.51
CA VAL A 157 0.41 2.74 9.92
C VAL A 157 -0.42 1.84 9.01
N GLY A 158 -1.29 1.04 9.63
CA GLY A 158 -2.35 0.27 8.96
C GLY A 158 -3.68 0.99 9.14
N VAL A 159 -4.35 1.36 8.06
CA VAL A 159 -5.67 2.00 8.07
C VAL A 159 -6.71 0.99 7.61
N LYS A 160 -7.70 0.73 8.46
CA LYS A 160 -8.83 -0.16 8.15
C LYS A 160 -9.84 0.59 7.29
N GLN A 161 -10.47 -0.11 6.33
CA GLN A 161 -11.48 0.47 5.43
C GLN A 161 -11.01 1.73 4.68
N LEU A 162 -9.85 1.66 4.00
CA LEU A 162 -9.35 2.76 3.15
C LEU A 162 -10.17 2.92 1.86
N PHE A 163 -10.68 1.85 1.28
CA PHE A 163 -11.57 1.92 0.12
C PHE A 163 -12.83 2.74 0.44
N GLY A 164 -13.27 3.58 -0.50
CA GLY A 164 -14.40 4.49 -0.33
C GLY A 164 -14.06 5.80 0.41
N ILE A 165 -12.78 6.05 0.68
CA ILE A 165 -12.33 7.24 1.42
C ILE A 165 -12.72 8.58 0.77
N GLN A 166 -12.82 8.64 -0.55
CA GLN A 166 -13.21 9.86 -1.27
C GLN A 166 -14.65 10.31 -0.96
N ASP A 167 -15.49 9.38 -0.54
CA ASP A 167 -16.91 9.59 -0.20
C ASP A 167 -17.19 9.38 1.29
N ASP A 168 -16.15 9.16 2.10
CA ASP A 168 -16.23 8.74 3.51
C ASP A 168 -17.14 7.52 3.74
N ASP A 169 -17.11 6.57 2.82
CA ASP A 169 -17.92 5.35 2.87
C ASP A 169 -17.07 4.13 3.25
N PRO A 170 -17.14 3.63 4.50
CA PRO A 170 -16.41 2.45 4.93
C PRO A 170 -17.15 1.12 4.65
N SER A 171 -18.29 1.12 3.94
CA SER A 171 -19.16 -0.06 3.80
C SER A 171 -18.66 -1.17 2.86
N GLY A 172 -17.56 -0.93 2.14
CA GLY A 172 -16.95 -1.92 1.25
C GLY A 172 -16.39 -3.16 1.98
N PRO A 173 -15.83 -4.13 1.25
CA PRO A 173 -15.30 -5.38 1.82
C PRO A 173 -14.25 -5.13 2.90
N GLN A 174 -14.12 -6.05 3.86
CA GLN A 174 -13.17 -5.87 4.95
C GLN A 174 -11.74 -5.86 4.45
N HIS A 175 -10.97 -4.84 4.83
CA HIS A 175 -9.55 -4.76 4.50
C HIS A 175 -8.79 -3.80 5.41
N ILE A 176 -7.47 -3.97 5.41
CA ILE A 176 -6.50 -3.04 5.98
C ILE A 176 -5.44 -2.70 4.92
N SER A 177 -5.07 -1.42 4.85
CA SER A 177 -3.98 -0.96 4.01
C SER A 177 -2.87 -0.38 4.87
N PHE A 178 -1.64 -0.85 4.66
CA PHE A 178 -0.47 -0.36 5.36
C PHE A 178 0.34 0.57 4.46
N PHE A 179 0.83 1.68 5.02
CA PHE A 179 1.72 2.62 4.33
C PHE A 179 2.90 3.01 5.22
N ASN A 180 4.01 3.31 4.58
CA ASN A 180 5.20 3.83 5.26
C ASN A 180 4.97 5.26 5.74
N ILE A 181 5.48 5.57 6.92
CA ILE A 181 5.48 6.91 7.49
C ILE A 181 6.76 7.63 7.05
N MET A 182 6.61 8.81 6.43
CA MET A 182 7.74 9.66 6.03
C MET A 182 8.12 10.65 7.12
N GLN A 183 7.14 11.18 7.84
CA GLN A 183 7.37 12.18 8.89
C GLN A 183 6.35 12.01 10.02
N PRO A 184 6.71 11.34 11.12
CA PRO A 184 5.89 11.30 12.32
C PRO A 184 6.00 12.60 13.09
N LEU A 185 4.93 12.97 13.82
CA LEU A 185 4.98 14.07 14.78
C LEU A 185 4.01 13.85 15.95
N ILE A 186 4.24 14.61 17.01
CA ILE A 186 3.39 14.62 18.21
C ILE A 186 2.78 16.01 18.36
N LYS A 187 1.45 16.10 18.47
CA LYS A 187 0.74 17.36 18.65
C LYS A 187 -0.53 17.14 19.47
N ASN A 188 -0.78 18.02 20.45
CA ASN A 188 -1.98 18.00 21.29
C ASN A 188 -2.27 16.61 21.91
N GLY A 189 -1.24 15.95 22.42
CA GLY A 189 -1.34 14.63 23.05
C GLY A 189 -1.45 13.44 22.09
N ASN A 190 -1.63 13.69 20.79
CA ASN A 190 -1.75 12.67 19.74
C ASN A 190 -0.47 12.51 18.93
N ALA A 191 -0.29 11.35 18.32
CA ALA A 191 0.67 11.15 17.24
C ALA A 191 -0.04 11.30 15.89
N GLY A 192 0.68 11.82 14.91
CA GLY A 192 0.23 11.87 13.52
C GLY A 192 1.41 11.64 12.59
N ALA A 193 1.14 11.39 11.31
CA ALA A 193 2.18 11.11 10.34
C ALA A 193 1.85 11.65 8.95
N ASN A 194 2.83 12.26 8.27
CA ASN A 194 2.77 12.36 6.81
C ASN A 194 3.23 11.02 6.21
N CYS A 195 2.46 10.51 5.27
CA CYS A 195 2.75 9.29 4.51
C CYS A 195 3.16 9.64 3.08
N ASP A 196 3.70 8.65 2.37
CA ASP A 196 3.83 8.72 0.92
C ASP A 196 2.43 8.77 0.27
N PHE A 197 2.37 8.91 -1.05
CA PHE A 197 1.10 8.79 -1.77
C PHE A 197 0.42 7.46 -1.46
N ILE A 198 -0.89 7.53 -1.24
CA ILE A 198 -1.72 6.34 -1.09
C ILE A 198 -2.62 6.18 -2.31
N LEU A 199 -2.92 4.93 -2.62
CA LEU A 199 -3.90 4.53 -3.62
C LEU A 199 -5.07 3.85 -2.91
N SER A 200 -6.26 4.39 -3.10
CA SER A 200 -7.50 3.79 -2.64
C SER A 200 -8.28 3.26 -3.83
N SER A 201 -8.65 1.99 -3.78
CA SER A 201 -9.41 1.31 -4.82
C SER A 201 -10.08 0.07 -4.23
N ALA A 202 -11.01 -0.54 -4.97
CA ALA A 202 -11.76 -1.69 -4.49
C ALA A 202 -10.81 -2.81 -4.03
N PRO A 203 -10.97 -3.34 -2.79
CA PRO A 203 -10.20 -4.47 -2.29
C PRO A 203 -10.84 -5.76 -2.83
N CYS A 204 -10.87 -5.91 -4.16
CA CYS A 204 -11.40 -7.07 -4.86
C CYS A 204 -10.38 -7.58 -5.88
N TRP A 205 -10.53 -8.84 -6.30
CA TRP A 205 -9.62 -9.52 -7.21
C TRP A 205 -10.44 -10.40 -8.19
N PRO A 206 -10.24 -10.29 -9.52
CA PRO A 206 -9.36 -9.34 -10.20
C PRO A 206 -9.85 -7.90 -10.00
N PHE A 207 -8.90 -6.97 -9.99
CA PHE A 207 -9.15 -5.55 -9.79
C PHE A 207 -9.06 -4.82 -11.12
N SER A 208 -9.88 -3.79 -11.32
CA SER A 208 -9.73 -2.81 -12.39
C SER A 208 -9.72 -1.39 -11.85
N TRP A 209 -9.00 -0.47 -12.51
CA TRP A 209 -9.04 0.93 -12.12
C TRP A 209 -10.40 1.61 -12.38
N GLU A 210 -11.26 0.98 -13.19
CA GLU A 210 -12.63 1.42 -13.42
C GLU A 210 -13.44 1.43 -12.10
N ASP A 211 -13.07 0.57 -11.15
CA ASP A 211 -13.72 0.40 -9.84
C ASP A 211 -13.30 1.48 -8.81
N GLY A 212 -12.89 2.66 -9.28
CA GLY A 212 -12.74 3.84 -8.44
C GLY A 212 -11.35 4.03 -7.81
N LEU A 213 -10.33 4.23 -8.64
CA LEU A 213 -9.03 4.69 -8.17
C LEU A 213 -9.07 6.12 -7.62
N THR A 214 -8.57 6.29 -6.40
CA THR A 214 -8.25 7.58 -5.79
C THR A 214 -6.78 7.61 -5.38
N LEU A 215 -6.05 8.64 -5.81
CA LEU A 215 -4.75 8.99 -5.25
C LEU A 215 -4.95 9.94 -4.07
N GLY A 216 -4.23 9.70 -2.97
CA GLY A 216 -4.31 10.52 -1.77
C GLY A 216 -2.96 11.00 -1.25
N VAL A 217 -2.93 12.25 -0.80
CA VAL A 217 -1.94 12.76 0.15
C VAL A 217 -2.61 12.82 1.51
N VAL A 218 -2.20 11.94 2.42
CA VAL A 218 -2.91 11.71 3.68
C VAL A 218 -2.05 11.99 4.90
N TRP A 219 -2.76 12.36 5.97
CA TRP A 219 -2.18 12.60 7.27
C TRP A 219 -3.06 11.94 8.35
N PRO A 220 -2.80 10.66 8.70
CA PRO A 220 -3.47 9.96 9.79
C PRO A 220 -3.04 10.46 11.17
N TRP A 221 -3.96 10.36 12.13
CA TRP A 221 -3.78 10.73 13.53
C TRP A 221 -4.33 9.65 14.46
N THR A 222 -3.70 9.51 15.63
CA THR A 222 -4.14 8.61 16.70
C THR A 222 -5.49 9.00 17.31
N SER A 223 -6.00 10.18 16.97
CA SER A 223 -7.36 10.62 17.31
C SER A 223 -8.43 9.95 16.45
N GLY A 224 -8.08 9.09 15.48
CA GLY A 224 -9.00 8.53 14.49
C GLY A 224 -9.15 9.38 13.24
N GLU A 225 -8.81 10.67 13.29
CA GLU A 225 -8.91 11.57 12.14
C GLU A 225 -7.83 11.31 11.11
N MET A 226 -8.20 11.41 9.82
CA MET A 226 -7.26 11.41 8.72
C MET A 226 -7.58 12.58 7.79
N THR A 227 -6.66 13.54 7.73
CA THR A 227 -6.75 14.62 6.74
C THR A 227 -6.31 14.06 5.40
N CYS A 228 -7.09 14.31 4.36
CA CYS A 228 -6.83 13.79 3.02
C CYS A 228 -6.88 14.92 2.00
N ASN A 229 -5.99 14.89 1.03
CA ASN A 229 -6.17 15.57 -0.25
C ASN A 229 -6.27 14.47 -1.29
N LEU A 230 -7.46 14.31 -1.87
CA LEU A 230 -7.81 13.17 -2.72
C LEU A 230 -8.10 13.63 -4.13
N VAL A 231 -7.73 12.81 -5.12
CA VAL A 231 -8.04 13.06 -6.52
C VAL A 231 -8.23 11.74 -7.25
N LYS A 232 -9.19 11.68 -8.17
CA LYS A 232 -9.23 10.64 -9.19
C LYS A 232 -8.26 11.07 -10.30
N PRO A 233 -7.22 10.28 -10.65
CA PRO A 233 -6.33 10.62 -11.75
C PRO A 233 -7.14 10.97 -13.01
N GLY A 234 -6.78 12.07 -13.67
CA GLY A 234 -7.55 12.60 -14.80
C GLY A 234 -8.61 13.63 -14.43
N HIS A 235 -8.82 13.91 -13.14
CA HIS A 235 -9.90 14.78 -12.67
C HIS A 235 -9.43 15.79 -11.61
N LEU A 236 -8.31 16.50 -11.86
CA LEU A 236 -7.90 17.63 -11.02
C LEU A 236 -9.03 18.68 -10.87
N PRO A 237 -9.08 19.42 -9.74
CA PRO A 237 -8.07 19.50 -8.67
C PRO A 237 -8.25 18.45 -7.56
N PHE A 238 -7.26 18.37 -6.66
CA PHE A 238 -7.40 17.65 -5.39
C PHE A 238 -8.51 18.26 -4.53
N ARG A 239 -9.29 17.40 -3.88
CA ARG A 239 -10.30 17.78 -2.88
C ARG A 239 -9.76 17.47 -1.49
N ARG A 240 -9.78 18.47 -0.61
CA ARG A 240 -9.47 18.28 0.80
C ARG A 240 -10.69 17.71 1.53
N THR A 241 -10.49 16.63 2.27
CA THR A 241 -11.48 16.01 3.15
C THR A 241 -10.84 15.65 4.49
N THR A 242 -11.67 15.45 5.50
CA THR A 242 -11.27 14.83 6.76
C THR A 242 -12.22 13.67 6.99
N VAL A 243 -11.67 12.48 7.19
CA VAL A 243 -12.42 11.26 7.48
C VAL A 243 -11.99 10.70 8.82
N ARG A 244 -12.73 9.72 9.33
CA ARG A 244 -12.35 8.98 10.54
C ARG A 244 -12.17 7.50 10.23
N ARG A 245 -11.05 6.90 10.66
CA ARG A 245 -10.75 5.48 10.42
C ARG A 245 -10.07 4.86 11.64
N ALA A 246 -10.36 3.59 11.87
CA ALA A 246 -9.61 2.77 12.82
C ALA A 246 -8.21 2.48 12.25
N MET A 247 -7.20 2.50 13.11
CA MET A 247 -5.80 2.37 12.67
C MET A 247 -4.95 1.57 13.64
N GLN A 248 -3.94 0.91 13.09
CA GLN A 248 -2.85 0.24 13.80
C GLN A 248 -1.55 0.99 13.56
N TRP A 249 -0.85 1.33 14.62
CA TRP A 249 0.45 1.99 14.58
C TRP A 249 1.52 0.98 14.94
N LEU A 250 2.50 0.83 14.04
CA LEU A 250 3.52 -0.20 14.11
C LEU A 250 4.90 0.45 14.19
N VAL A 251 5.77 -0.20 14.95
CA VAL A 251 7.18 0.17 15.07
C VAL A 251 7.99 -1.01 14.60
N ALA A 252 9.02 -0.74 13.80
CA ALA A 252 9.94 -1.77 13.37
C ALA A 252 10.69 -2.32 14.59
N GLU A 253 10.80 -3.64 14.70
CA GLU A 253 11.72 -4.31 15.61
C GLU A 253 13.10 -4.31 14.98
N ASP A 254 14.13 -4.13 15.81
CA ASP A 254 15.50 -4.20 15.33
C ASP A 254 15.82 -5.67 15.05
N ALA A 255 16.51 -5.90 13.94
CA ALA A 255 16.89 -7.23 13.48
C ALA A 255 18.21 -7.69 14.11
#